data_AF-A0A2P5AVD5-F1
#
_entry.id   AF-A0A2P5AVD5-F1
#
_cell.length_a   1.000
_cell.length_b   1.000
_cell.length_c   1.000
_cell.angle_alpha   90.00
_cell.angle_beta   90.00
_cell.angle_gamma   90.00
#
_symmetry.space_group_name_H-M   'P 1'
#
loop_
_entity.id
_entity.type
_entity.pdbx_description
1 polymer ?
#
loop_
_entity_poly.entity_id
_entity_poly.type
_entity_poly.pdbx_seq_one_letter_code
_entity_poly.pdbx_strand_id
1 'polypeptide(L)'
;MENSGNPQEILVPPVEGVAGGGTAYGWNDGGLRDLIPLKGSIDLTEVPTTDLVHVWCMPNTTNVGPQEMPRHLEPINLLAARNERESVQIAIRPKVSWFGSGVAGTVLVQCSDLCSASGDRLVVGQSLTLRRVVPILGIPDALVPLDLPVSQINLLPGETTAVWVSIDVPGTQSPGQYEGDIIITAAKPDTEYPAQSFSKGDKYKLYRELQSCLEIIGPVDDRSSGEVVERVKSASASLRRVLLSPLFSEFSDNGPVDLMDEDAISNLSMRVKINLTVWDFVLPTTPSLPAVFGVSLNEEIELSVYH
;
A
#
# COMPACT_ATOMS: atom_id res chain seq x y z
N MET A 1 41.98 -47.16 -17.79
CA MET A 1 42.51 -45.95 -18.44
C MET A 1 41.63 -45.68 -19.65
N GLU A 2 40.93 -44.54 -19.64
CA GLU A 2 40.81 -43.53 -20.73
C GLU A 2 40.76 -44.04 -22.21
N ASN A 3 39.96 -43.53 -23.15
CA ASN A 3 38.97 -42.45 -23.26
C ASN A 3 38.39 -42.50 -24.71
N SER A 4 37.20 -41.92 -24.95
CA SER A 4 36.64 -41.36 -26.23
C SER A 4 36.45 -42.25 -27.48
N GLY A 5 35.43 -42.15 -28.34
CA GLY A 5 34.30 -41.22 -28.48
C GLY A 5 33.61 -41.38 -29.85
N ASN A 6 32.33 -40.98 -29.93
CA ASN A 6 31.38 -40.83 -31.07
C ASN A 6 30.65 -42.08 -31.64
N PRO A 7 29.32 -41.95 -31.88
CA PRO A 7 28.90 -41.47 -33.20
C PRO A 7 27.70 -40.50 -33.26
N GLN A 8 27.82 -39.56 -34.20
CA GLN A 8 26.83 -39.02 -35.14
C GLN A 8 25.54 -38.37 -34.60
N GLU A 9 25.51 -37.04 -34.72
CA GLU A 9 24.31 -36.21 -34.81
C GLU A 9 23.32 -36.76 -35.84
N ILE A 10 22.16 -37.18 -35.35
CA ILE A 10 20.95 -37.30 -36.16
C ILE A 10 20.10 -36.08 -35.83
N LEU A 11 20.20 -35.06 -36.69
CA LEU A 11 19.26 -33.93 -36.73
C LEU A 11 17.96 -34.44 -37.36
N VAL A 12 16.98 -34.76 -36.52
CA VAL A 12 15.60 -34.96 -36.96
C VAL A 12 14.94 -33.58 -37.08
N PRO A 13 14.34 -33.22 -38.23
CA PRO A 13 13.68 -31.92 -38.38
C PRO A 13 12.43 -31.84 -37.50
N PRO A 14 12.04 -30.64 -37.05
CA PRO A 14 10.84 -30.49 -36.22
C PRO A 14 9.60 -30.82 -37.04
N VAL A 15 8.78 -31.73 -36.51
CA VAL A 15 7.45 -32.03 -37.05
C VAL A 15 6.53 -30.87 -36.71
N GLU A 16 6.08 -30.15 -37.74
CA GLU A 16 5.09 -29.09 -37.62
C GLU A 16 3.72 -29.71 -37.30
N GLY A 17 3.08 -29.28 -36.21
CA GLY A 17 1.65 -29.53 -35.96
C GLY A 17 1.27 -30.46 -34.80
N VAL A 18 1.99 -30.47 -33.67
CA VAL A 18 1.48 -31.12 -32.44
C VAL A 18 1.22 -30.08 -31.35
N ALA A 19 -0.06 -29.82 -31.08
CA ALA A 19 -0.52 -29.02 -29.97
C ALA A 19 -0.24 -29.75 -28.65
N GLY A 20 0.67 -29.20 -27.84
CA GLY A 20 0.98 -29.66 -26.50
C GLY A 20 1.60 -28.51 -25.71
N GLY A 21 0.80 -27.91 -24.83
CA GLY A 21 1.19 -26.79 -23.99
C GLY A 21 2.25 -27.21 -22.98
N GLY A 22 3.42 -26.58 -23.09
CA GLY A 22 4.55 -26.76 -22.19
C GLY A 22 5.57 -25.65 -22.44
N THR A 23 5.25 -24.43 -22.04
CA THR A 23 6.20 -23.30 -22.09
C THR A 23 6.92 -23.22 -20.76
N ALA A 24 8.06 -23.92 -20.66
CA ALA A 24 9.10 -23.58 -19.71
C ALA A 24 9.76 -22.28 -20.21
N TYR A 25 9.49 -21.16 -19.53
CA TYR A 25 10.15 -19.90 -19.87
C TYR A 25 11.54 -19.86 -19.21
N GLY A 26 12.56 -19.92 -20.07
CA GLY A 26 13.95 -19.66 -19.70
C GLY A 26 14.11 -18.20 -19.24
N TRP A 27 14.81 -18.02 -18.14
CA TRP A 27 15.18 -16.71 -17.61
C TRP A 27 16.29 -16.16 -18.51
N ASN A 28 15.98 -15.12 -19.29
CA ASN A 28 17.03 -14.34 -19.95
C ASN A 28 17.70 -13.48 -18.87
N ASP A 29 18.87 -13.93 -18.45
CA ASP A 29 19.81 -13.23 -17.60
C ASP A 29 20.45 -12.08 -18.39
N GLY A 30 19.70 -10.99 -18.49
CA GLY A 30 20.11 -9.75 -19.12
C GLY A 30 20.60 -8.75 -18.09
N GLY A 31 21.80 -8.99 -17.53
CA GLY A 31 22.60 -7.92 -16.94
C GLY A 31 22.60 -7.81 -15.42
N LEU A 32 22.86 -8.89 -14.69
CA LEU A 32 23.48 -8.80 -13.36
C LEU A 32 24.60 -9.85 -13.28
N ARG A 33 25.84 -9.39 -13.42
CA ARG A 33 27.00 -10.23 -13.14
C ARG A 33 26.95 -10.70 -11.69
N ASP A 34 26.96 -12.01 -11.51
CA ASP A 34 27.31 -12.73 -10.29
C ASP A 34 26.55 -12.34 -9.02
N LEU A 35 25.29 -12.76 -8.91
CA LEU A 35 24.73 -13.12 -7.61
C LEU A 35 24.28 -14.58 -7.66
N ILE A 36 25.11 -15.43 -7.05
CA ILE A 36 24.83 -16.82 -6.66
C ILE A 36 23.37 -16.93 -6.19
N PRO A 37 22.62 -18.00 -6.51
CA PRO A 37 21.26 -18.17 -6.01
C PRO A 37 21.30 -18.13 -4.48
N LEU A 38 20.92 -16.98 -3.91
CA LEU A 38 20.96 -16.71 -2.47
C LEU A 38 19.89 -17.58 -1.82
N LYS A 39 20.30 -18.80 -1.47
CA LYS A 39 19.59 -19.72 -0.58
C LYS A 39 19.67 -19.24 0.89
N GLY A 40 19.83 -17.94 1.10
CA GLY A 40 19.98 -17.25 2.38
C GLY A 40 18.89 -16.21 2.57
N SER A 41 18.53 -15.96 3.83
CA SER A 41 17.57 -14.90 4.20
C SER A 41 18.09 -13.55 3.71
N ILE A 42 17.30 -12.83 2.91
CA ILE A 42 17.60 -11.45 2.49
C ILE A 42 17.40 -10.52 3.69
N ASP A 43 18.34 -9.62 3.95
CA ASP A 43 18.16 -8.56 4.93
C ASP A 43 17.52 -7.33 4.32
N LEU A 44 16.36 -6.93 4.82
CA LEU A 44 15.55 -5.84 4.25
C LEU A 44 16.00 -4.46 4.75
N THR A 45 16.92 -4.41 5.72
CA THR A 45 17.52 -3.15 6.19
C THR A 45 18.66 -2.67 5.29
N GLU A 46 19.13 -3.51 4.38
CA GLU A 46 20.27 -3.20 3.50
C GLU A 46 19.89 -3.23 2.01
N VAL A 47 18.79 -3.90 1.65
CA VAL A 47 18.38 -4.09 0.26
C VAL A 47 17.23 -3.16 -0.11
N PRO A 48 17.41 -2.26 -1.10
CA PRO A 48 16.34 -1.41 -1.59
C PRO A 48 15.16 -2.20 -2.14
N THR A 49 13.96 -1.71 -1.88
CA THR A 49 12.71 -2.27 -2.41
C THR A 49 12.71 -2.29 -3.94
N THR A 50 13.38 -1.33 -4.58
CA THR A 50 13.58 -1.28 -6.03
C THR A 50 14.33 -2.49 -6.58
N ASP A 51 15.14 -3.17 -5.78
CA ASP A 51 15.90 -4.34 -6.21
C ASP A 51 15.09 -5.63 -6.02
N LEU A 52 14.07 -5.58 -5.16
CA LEU A 52 13.19 -6.70 -4.82
C LEU A 52 11.93 -6.76 -5.68
N VAL A 53 11.40 -5.61 -6.10
CA VAL A 53 10.16 -5.52 -6.91
C VAL A 53 10.32 -4.64 -8.13
N HIS A 54 9.55 -4.96 -9.16
CA HIS A 54 9.18 -4.02 -10.20
C HIS A 54 7.88 -3.30 -9.80
N VAL A 55 7.83 -1.99 -10.03
CA VAL A 55 6.61 -1.19 -9.87
C VAL A 55 6.44 -0.32 -11.11
N TRP A 56 5.21 -0.23 -11.62
CA TRP A 56 4.87 0.64 -12.74
C TRP A 56 3.40 1.06 -12.67
N CYS A 57 3.05 2.08 -13.45
CA CYS A 57 1.70 2.62 -13.50
C CYS A 57 0.96 2.12 -14.74
N MET A 58 -0.36 1.97 -14.63
CA MET A 58 -1.25 1.60 -15.73
C MET A 58 -2.51 2.47 -15.72
N PRO A 59 -3.07 2.82 -16.88
CA PRO A 59 -4.35 3.52 -16.95
C PRO A 59 -5.48 2.73 -16.27
N ASN A 60 -6.50 3.43 -15.76
CA ASN A 60 -7.72 2.82 -15.23
C ASN A 60 -8.53 2.02 -16.28
N THR A 61 -8.28 2.23 -17.57
CA THR A 61 -8.95 1.52 -18.68
C THR A 61 -8.30 0.20 -19.07
N THR A 62 -7.18 -0.17 -18.44
CA THR A 62 -6.43 -1.39 -18.79
C THR A 62 -6.59 -2.47 -17.74
N ASN A 63 -6.89 -3.70 -18.16
CA ASN A 63 -6.90 -4.84 -17.26
C ASN A 63 -5.48 -5.28 -16.94
N VAL A 64 -5.10 -5.22 -15.66
CA VAL A 64 -3.79 -5.70 -15.19
C VAL A 64 -3.96 -7.08 -14.59
N GLY A 65 -3.55 -8.11 -15.33
CA GLY A 65 -3.59 -9.50 -14.89
C GLY A 65 -2.31 -9.97 -14.18
N PRO A 66 -2.32 -11.16 -13.55
CA PRO A 66 -1.14 -11.72 -12.86
C PRO A 66 0.09 -11.91 -13.75
N GLN A 67 -0.11 -12.04 -15.07
CA GLN A 67 0.96 -12.23 -16.05
C GLN A 67 1.38 -10.93 -16.75
N GLU A 68 0.88 -9.77 -16.31
CA GLU A 68 1.29 -8.49 -16.88
C GLU A 68 2.79 -8.26 -16.63
N MET A 69 3.51 -7.88 -17.69
CA MET A 69 4.95 -7.73 -17.64
C MET A 69 5.35 -6.35 -17.10
N PRO A 70 6.45 -6.25 -16.33
CA PRO A 70 6.97 -4.99 -15.86
C PRO A 70 7.23 -3.97 -16.96
N ARG A 71 6.97 -2.70 -16.64
CA ARG A 71 7.28 -1.54 -17.48
C ARG A 71 8.13 -0.54 -16.69
N HIS A 72 8.57 0.52 -17.35
CA HIS A 72 9.19 1.63 -16.65
C HIS A 72 8.17 2.37 -15.79
N LEU A 73 8.60 2.81 -14.61
CA LEU A 73 7.80 3.65 -13.73
C LEU A 73 7.75 5.06 -14.31
N GLU A 74 6.56 5.48 -14.75
CA GLU A 74 6.29 6.84 -15.17
C GLU A 74 5.57 7.62 -14.05
N PRO A 75 5.81 8.94 -13.92
CA PRO A 75 5.08 9.77 -12.97
C PRO A 75 3.58 9.75 -13.26
N ILE A 76 2.76 9.66 -12.21
CA ILE A 76 1.31 9.73 -12.34
C ILE A 76 0.92 11.20 -12.47
N ASN A 77 0.34 11.57 -13.61
CA ASN A 77 -0.21 12.90 -13.83
C ASN A 77 -1.68 12.78 -14.21
N LEU A 78 -2.56 13.26 -13.33
CA LEU A 78 -4.00 13.19 -13.48
C LEU A 78 -4.59 14.60 -13.62
N LEU A 79 -5.70 14.68 -14.34
CA LEU A 79 -6.49 15.89 -14.52
C LEU A 79 -7.91 15.58 -14.08
N ALA A 80 -8.48 16.41 -13.21
CA ALA A 80 -9.84 16.25 -12.75
C ALA A 80 -10.52 17.62 -12.58
N ALA A 81 -11.81 17.69 -12.89
CA ALA A 81 -12.69 18.75 -12.46
C ALA A 81 -13.05 18.58 -10.97
N ARG A 82 -13.62 19.63 -10.38
CA ARG A 82 -14.23 19.54 -9.05
C ARG A 82 -15.50 18.71 -9.14
N ASN A 83 -15.79 17.90 -8.13
CA ASN A 83 -16.87 16.90 -8.15
C ASN A 83 -16.65 15.78 -9.19
N GLU A 84 -15.40 15.50 -9.55
CA GLU A 84 -15.00 14.37 -10.39
C GLU A 84 -14.27 13.31 -9.56
N ARG A 85 -14.32 12.07 -10.05
CA ARG A 85 -13.49 10.98 -9.55
C ARG A 85 -12.56 10.51 -10.64
N GLU A 86 -11.27 10.55 -10.36
CA GLU A 86 -10.25 9.98 -11.24
C GLU A 86 -9.61 8.73 -10.64
N SER A 87 -8.96 7.92 -11.48
CA SER A 87 -8.31 6.69 -11.03
C SER A 87 -7.13 6.28 -11.88
N VAL A 88 -6.21 5.53 -11.26
CA VAL A 88 -5.02 4.96 -11.89
C VAL A 88 -4.69 3.63 -11.21
N GLN A 89 -3.94 2.77 -11.87
CA GLN A 89 -3.47 1.51 -11.30
C GLN A 89 -1.96 1.52 -11.10
N ILE A 90 -1.51 0.95 -9.99
CA ILE A 90 -0.10 0.70 -9.69
C ILE A 90 0.09 -0.81 -9.67
N ALA A 91 0.94 -1.32 -10.54
CA ALA A 91 1.27 -2.73 -10.64
C ALA A 91 2.59 -3.01 -9.91
N ILE A 92 2.64 -4.11 -9.17
CA ILE A 92 3.76 -4.53 -8.34
C ILE A 92 4.05 -6.00 -8.66
N ARG A 93 5.28 -6.31 -9.08
CA ARG A 93 5.71 -7.69 -9.39
C ARG A 93 7.04 -8.00 -8.70
N PRO A 94 7.16 -9.10 -7.94
CA PRO A 94 8.42 -9.47 -7.32
C PRO A 94 9.46 -9.91 -8.36
N LYS A 95 10.69 -9.41 -8.21
CA LYS A 95 11.88 -9.84 -8.98
C LYS A 95 12.47 -11.12 -8.41
N VAL A 96 12.52 -11.16 -7.09
CA VAL A 96 13.07 -12.25 -6.29
C VAL A 96 12.12 -12.57 -5.16
N SER A 97 12.29 -13.75 -4.55
CA SER A 97 11.61 -14.07 -3.30
C SER A 97 12.56 -13.75 -2.14
N TRP A 98 12.13 -12.91 -1.21
CA TRP A 98 12.84 -12.61 0.03
C TRP A 98 12.18 -13.28 1.25
N PHE A 99 11.16 -14.10 1.02
CA PHE A 99 10.53 -14.92 2.04
C PHE A 99 10.27 -16.36 1.58
N GLY A 100 10.30 -17.32 2.52
CA GLY A 100 10.44 -18.75 2.26
C GLY A 100 9.17 -19.61 2.29
N SER A 101 7.95 -19.04 2.27
CA SER A 101 6.72 -19.84 2.37
C SER A 101 5.60 -19.40 1.41
N GLY A 102 5.60 -19.88 0.17
CA GLY A 102 4.48 -19.75 -0.77
C GLY A 102 4.17 -18.33 -1.28
N VAL A 103 4.76 -17.30 -0.68
CA VAL A 103 4.76 -15.91 -1.13
C VAL A 103 6.19 -15.53 -1.50
N ALA A 104 6.36 -14.65 -2.49
CA ALA A 104 7.67 -14.08 -2.79
C ALA A 104 8.13 -13.15 -1.68
N GLY A 105 7.19 -12.40 -1.11
CA GLY A 105 7.44 -11.49 -0.02
C GLY A 105 6.25 -10.59 0.24
N THR A 106 6.42 -9.69 1.20
CA THR A 106 5.41 -8.73 1.62
C THR A 106 5.89 -7.33 1.34
N VAL A 107 4.98 -6.45 0.90
CA VAL A 107 5.23 -5.01 0.80
C VAL A 107 4.24 -4.24 1.67
N LEU A 108 4.72 -3.15 2.26
CA LEU A 108 3.90 -2.12 2.87
C LEU A 108 3.67 -1.03 1.83
N VAL A 109 2.42 -0.64 1.68
CA VAL A 109 1.99 0.43 0.78
C VAL A 109 1.42 1.54 1.64
N GLN A 110 2.14 2.66 1.70
CA GLN A 110 1.75 3.87 2.39
C GLN A 110 1.29 4.92 1.39
N CYS A 111 0.21 5.62 1.68
CA CYS A 111 -0.33 6.69 0.87
C CYS A 111 -0.32 8.00 1.66
N SER A 112 0.18 9.08 1.06
CA SER A 112 0.10 10.43 1.63
C SER A 112 -1.13 11.18 1.14
N ASP A 113 -1.53 12.19 1.90
CA ASP A 113 -2.45 13.23 1.40
C ASP A 113 -1.88 13.86 0.13
N LEU A 114 -2.76 14.36 -0.75
CA LEU A 114 -2.32 15.25 -1.83
C LEU A 114 -2.44 16.69 -1.35
N CYS A 115 -1.34 17.41 -1.37
CA CYS A 115 -1.24 18.77 -0.85
C CYS A 115 -1.00 19.76 -1.99
N SER A 116 -1.68 20.89 -1.95
CA SER A 116 -1.42 22.05 -2.80
C SER A 116 -0.41 22.98 -2.12
N ALA A 117 0.31 23.75 -2.93
CA ALA A 117 1.17 24.84 -2.45
C ALA A 117 0.41 25.91 -1.65
N SER A 118 -0.91 26.02 -1.83
CA SER A 118 -1.79 26.91 -1.05
C SER A 118 -2.12 26.39 0.36
N GLY A 119 -1.78 25.14 0.68
CA GLY A 119 -2.15 24.46 1.93
C GLY A 119 -3.48 23.72 1.88
N ASP A 120 -4.18 23.75 0.74
CA ASP A 120 -5.35 22.89 0.49
C ASP A 120 -4.91 21.43 0.36
N ARG A 121 -5.78 20.49 0.74
CA ARG A 121 -5.42 19.07 0.84
C ARG A 121 -6.58 18.14 0.52
N LEU A 122 -6.27 17.06 -0.18
CA LEU A 122 -7.12 15.90 -0.41
C LEU A 122 -6.65 14.79 0.53
N VAL A 123 -7.50 14.42 1.49
CA VAL A 123 -7.11 13.57 2.63
C VAL A 123 -7.23 12.09 2.28
N VAL A 124 -6.23 11.30 2.66
CA VAL A 124 -6.24 9.84 2.52
C VAL A 124 -7.34 9.21 3.37
N GLY A 125 -8.03 8.22 2.79
CA GLY A 125 -9.20 7.57 3.39
C GLY A 125 -10.49 8.37 3.23
N GLN A 126 -10.43 9.62 2.75
CA GLN A 126 -11.61 10.44 2.44
C GLN A 126 -11.70 10.72 0.94
N SER A 127 -10.73 11.47 0.41
CA SER A 127 -10.61 11.80 -1.01
C SER A 127 -9.76 10.79 -1.76
N LEU A 128 -8.80 10.14 -1.10
CA LEU A 128 -7.96 9.11 -1.71
C LEU A 128 -8.29 7.74 -1.13
N THR A 129 -8.56 6.77 -1.99
CA THR A 129 -8.80 5.38 -1.59
C THR A 129 -7.91 4.42 -2.38
N LEU A 130 -7.42 3.39 -1.70
CA LEU A 130 -6.63 2.30 -2.29
C LEU A 130 -7.41 0.99 -2.22
N ARG A 131 -7.43 0.25 -3.32
CA ARG A 131 -8.08 -1.07 -3.41
C ARG A 131 -7.18 -2.04 -4.15
N ARG A 132 -7.00 -3.26 -3.65
CA ARG A 132 -6.32 -4.32 -4.39
C ARG A 132 -7.24 -4.85 -5.48
N VAL A 133 -6.71 -4.97 -6.70
CA VAL A 133 -7.39 -5.62 -7.82
C VAL A 133 -7.23 -7.13 -7.67
N VAL A 134 -8.34 -7.86 -7.66
CA VAL A 134 -8.37 -9.32 -7.48
C VAL A 134 -9.06 -9.96 -8.68
N PRO A 135 -8.47 -11.02 -9.26
CA PRO A 135 -9.10 -11.73 -10.35
C PRO A 135 -10.33 -12.52 -9.88
N ILE A 136 -11.45 -12.35 -10.58
CA ILE A 136 -12.65 -13.18 -10.47
C ILE A 136 -12.73 -14.01 -11.74
N LEU A 137 -12.66 -15.34 -11.61
CA LEU A 137 -12.63 -16.28 -12.74
C LEU A 137 -11.52 -15.95 -13.77
N GLY A 138 -10.39 -15.45 -13.30
CA GLY A 138 -9.24 -15.08 -14.15
C GLY A 138 -9.30 -13.67 -14.74
N ILE A 139 -10.38 -12.91 -14.50
CA ILE A 139 -10.53 -11.53 -14.96
C ILE A 139 -10.29 -10.57 -13.80
N PRO A 140 -9.35 -9.60 -13.89
CA PRO A 140 -9.11 -8.63 -12.84
C PRO A 140 -10.29 -7.65 -12.73
N ASP A 141 -11.21 -7.90 -11.82
CA ASP A 141 -12.50 -7.19 -11.75
C ASP A 141 -12.87 -6.73 -10.33
N ALA A 142 -12.58 -7.55 -9.32
CA ALA A 142 -12.93 -7.19 -7.94
C ALA A 142 -11.94 -6.19 -7.34
N LEU A 143 -12.46 -5.13 -6.72
CA LEU A 143 -11.68 -4.11 -6.04
C LEU A 143 -11.88 -4.23 -4.53
N VAL A 144 -10.90 -4.83 -3.85
CA VAL A 144 -10.93 -5.07 -2.39
C VAL A 144 -10.27 -3.91 -1.65
N PRO A 145 -10.96 -3.23 -0.72
CA PRO A 145 -10.37 -2.16 0.08
C PRO A 145 -9.07 -2.55 0.77
N LEU A 146 -8.11 -1.61 0.75
CA LEU A 146 -6.89 -1.68 1.54
C LEU A 146 -7.02 -0.72 2.74
N ASP A 147 -6.41 -1.10 3.86
CA ASP A 147 -6.32 -0.24 5.02
C ASP A 147 -5.48 1.01 4.70
N LEU A 148 -5.88 2.14 5.28
CA LEU A 148 -5.23 3.43 5.04
C LEU A 148 -4.89 4.10 6.38
N PRO A 149 -3.77 4.83 6.47
CA PRO A 149 -2.88 5.24 5.36
C PRO A 149 -1.84 4.20 4.96
N VAL A 150 -1.70 3.10 5.70
CA VAL A 150 -0.73 2.03 5.46
C VAL A 150 -1.46 0.70 5.31
N SER A 151 -1.12 -0.06 4.27
CA SER A 151 -1.62 -1.41 4.02
C SER A 151 -0.49 -2.40 3.75
N GLN A 152 -0.75 -3.67 4.01
CA GLN A 152 0.18 -4.76 3.73
C GLN A 152 -0.33 -5.60 2.56
N ILE A 153 0.55 -5.92 1.62
CA ILE A 153 0.23 -6.74 0.45
C ILE A 153 1.23 -7.89 0.35
N ASN A 154 0.72 -9.11 0.35
CA ASN A 154 1.51 -10.30 0.03
C ASN A 154 1.61 -10.46 -1.48
N LEU A 155 2.82 -10.65 -1.98
CA LEU A 155 3.13 -10.84 -3.39
C LEU A 155 3.37 -12.32 -3.68
N LEU A 156 2.73 -12.83 -4.73
CA LEU A 156 2.92 -14.20 -5.20
C LEU A 156 4.13 -14.27 -6.15
N PRO A 157 4.95 -15.34 -6.07
CA PRO A 157 6.11 -15.48 -6.94
C PRO A 157 5.73 -15.47 -8.42
N GLY A 158 6.37 -14.58 -9.19
CA GLY A 158 6.13 -14.48 -10.62
C GLY A 158 4.75 -13.95 -11.01
N GLU A 159 4.00 -13.36 -10.08
CA GLU A 159 2.71 -12.73 -10.37
C GLU A 159 2.74 -11.23 -10.14
N THR A 160 1.95 -10.51 -10.94
CA THR A 160 1.72 -9.08 -10.82
C THR A 160 0.48 -8.82 -10.00
N THR A 161 0.64 -8.06 -8.92
CA THR A 161 -0.46 -7.55 -8.10
C THR A 161 -0.73 -6.10 -8.48
N ALA A 162 -1.99 -5.74 -8.72
CA ALA A 162 -2.38 -4.36 -9.01
C ALA A 162 -3.12 -3.71 -7.84
N VAL A 163 -2.82 -2.43 -7.61
CA VAL A 163 -3.47 -1.55 -6.66
C VAL A 163 -4.20 -0.45 -7.44
N TRP A 164 -5.51 -0.38 -7.27
CA TRP A 164 -6.36 0.67 -7.80
C TRP A 164 -6.35 1.87 -6.86
N VAL A 165 -5.90 3.01 -7.37
CA VAL A 165 -5.91 4.31 -6.69
C VAL A 165 -7.10 5.10 -7.21
N SER A 166 -7.97 5.54 -6.31
CA SER A 166 -9.09 6.44 -6.66
C SER A 166 -8.95 7.76 -5.93
N ILE A 167 -9.17 8.86 -6.65
CA ILE A 167 -9.13 10.21 -6.13
C ILE A 167 -10.48 10.88 -6.42
N ASP A 168 -11.26 11.06 -5.38
CA ASP A 168 -12.54 11.76 -5.39
C ASP A 168 -12.29 13.24 -5.04
N VAL A 169 -12.47 14.14 -6.01
CA VAL A 169 -12.25 15.58 -5.85
C VAL A 169 -13.53 16.25 -5.37
N PRO A 170 -13.58 16.82 -4.15
CA PRO A 170 -14.76 17.51 -3.66
C PRO A 170 -15.18 18.68 -4.56
N GLY A 171 -16.48 18.94 -4.68
CA GLY A 171 -17.00 20.09 -5.44
C GLY A 171 -16.51 21.44 -4.91
N THR A 172 -16.17 21.50 -3.62
CA THR A 172 -15.64 22.68 -2.93
C THR A 172 -14.11 22.77 -2.95
N GLN A 173 -13.41 21.81 -3.55
CA GLN A 173 -11.96 21.80 -3.59
C GLN A 173 -11.43 23.01 -4.36
N SER A 174 -10.36 23.66 -3.88
CA SER A 174 -9.72 24.73 -4.63
C SER A 174 -9.08 24.19 -5.93
N PRO A 175 -9.21 24.88 -7.07
CA PRO A 175 -8.46 24.51 -8.28
C PRO A 175 -6.96 24.71 -8.05
N GLY A 176 -6.13 23.90 -8.71
CA GLY A 176 -4.68 23.96 -8.54
C GLY A 176 -3.98 22.63 -8.72
N GLN A 177 -2.67 22.63 -8.47
CA GLN A 177 -1.85 21.42 -8.46
C GLN A 177 -1.81 20.84 -7.05
N TYR A 178 -1.99 19.53 -6.96
CA TYR A 178 -1.88 18.76 -5.73
C TYR A 178 -0.84 17.67 -5.94
N GLU A 179 0.08 17.53 -4.99
CA GLU A 179 1.15 16.55 -5.03
C GLU A 179 1.09 15.64 -3.81
N GLY A 180 1.41 14.37 -4.00
CA GLY A 180 1.62 13.42 -2.93
C GLY A 180 2.29 12.16 -3.45
N ASP A 181 2.42 11.17 -2.58
CA ASP A 181 3.24 10.00 -2.82
C ASP A 181 2.56 8.72 -2.36
N ILE A 182 2.82 7.64 -3.10
CA ILE A 182 2.64 6.28 -2.63
C ILE A 182 4.02 5.67 -2.41
N ILE A 183 4.30 5.28 -1.18
CA ILE A 183 5.57 4.70 -0.75
C ILE A 183 5.38 3.19 -0.60
N ILE A 184 6.24 2.42 -1.26
CA ILE A 184 6.24 0.96 -1.25
C ILE A 184 7.53 0.48 -0.60
N THR A 185 7.41 -0.29 0.47
CA THR A 185 8.55 -0.79 1.24
C THR A 185 8.47 -2.30 1.39
N ALA A 186 9.52 -3.03 1.02
CA ALA A 186 9.61 -4.45 1.29
C ALA A 186 9.64 -4.71 2.81
N ALA A 187 8.80 -5.61 3.27
CA ALA A 187 8.67 -5.96 4.68
C ALA A 187 8.78 -7.48 4.87
N LYS A 188 9.16 -7.87 6.09
CA LYS A 188 9.04 -9.26 6.54
C LYS A 188 7.55 -9.50 6.80
N PRO A 189 6.97 -10.63 6.32
CA PRO A 189 5.61 -10.97 6.71
C PRO A 189 5.57 -11.14 8.22
N ASP A 190 4.48 -10.67 8.83
CA ASP A 190 4.20 -10.80 10.26
C ASP A 190 4.37 -12.24 10.76
N THR A 191 5.58 -12.58 11.23
CA THR A 191 5.70 -13.05 12.60
C THR A 191 5.68 -11.77 13.38
N GLU A 192 4.55 -11.44 14.02
CA GLU A 192 4.34 -10.30 14.91
C GLU A 192 5.51 -9.32 14.86
N TYR A 193 5.41 -8.24 14.09
CA TYR A 193 6.35 -7.12 14.20
C TYR A 193 6.97 -7.12 15.60
N PRO A 194 8.30 -7.26 15.77
CA PRO A 194 8.92 -6.59 16.88
C PRO A 194 8.88 -5.10 16.50
N ALA A 195 7.66 -4.54 16.36
CA ALA A 195 7.34 -3.37 17.11
C ALA A 195 7.98 -3.64 18.46
N GLN A 196 8.58 -2.63 19.06
CA GLN A 196 8.57 -2.62 20.50
C GLN A 196 7.09 -2.70 20.90
N SER A 197 6.55 -3.92 20.92
CA SER A 197 5.15 -4.21 21.11
C SER A 197 5.09 -4.04 22.60
N PHE A 198 4.76 -2.81 22.97
CA PHE A 198 4.57 -2.39 24.34
C PHE A 198 3.96 -3.56 25.08
N SER A 199 4.59 -3.96 26.19
CA SER A 199 4.09 -5.09 26.94
C SER A 199 2.60 -4.85 27.21
N LYS A 200 1.81 -5.91 27.36
CA LYS A 200 0.38 -5.77 27.64
C LYS A 200 0.11 -4.81 28.82
N GLY A 201 1.05 -4.70 29.76
CA GLY A 201 1.05 -3.73 30.85
C GLY A 201 1.28 -2.27 30.40
N ASP A 202 2.20 -2.03 29.46
CA ASP A 202 2.48 -0.70 28.91
C ASP A 202 1.32 -0.19 28.05
N LYS A 203 0.73 -1.06 27.21
CA LYS A 203 -0.49 -0.73 26.45
C LYS A 203 -1.66 -0.38 27.37
N TYR A 204 -1.83 -1.15 28.45
CA TYR A 204 -2.88 -0.90 29.44
C TYR A 204 -2.64 0.40 30.23
N LYS A 205 -1.39 0.72 30.59
CA LYS A 205 -1.03 2.01 31.19
C LYS A 205 -1.34 3.18 30.25
N LEU A 206 -0.92 3.08 28.99
CA LEU A 206 -1.15 4.12 27.99
C LEU A 206 -2.65 4.34 27.76
N TYR A 207 -3.40 3.25 27.61
CA TYR A 207 -4.86 3.27 27.50
C TYR A 207 -5.51 3.96 28.70
N ARG A 208 -5.10 3.64 29.92
CA ARG A 208 -5.63 4.26 31.15
C ARG A 208 -5.29 5.75 31.24
N GLU A 209 -4.10 6.16 30.82
CA GLU A 209 -3.69 7.58 30.83
C GLU A 209 -4.45 8.39 29.77
N LEU A 210 -4.64 7.85 28.57
CA LEU A 210 -5.44 8.48 27.52
C LEU A 210 -6.93 8.55 27.88
N GLN A 211 -7.48 7.47 28.44
CA GLN A 211 -8.85 7.43 28.94
C GLN A 211 -9.07 8.48 30.05
N SER A 212 -8.12 8.60 30.98
CA SER A 212 -8.14 9.63 32.03
C SER A 212 -8.13 11.05 31.43
N CYS A 213 -7.34 11.30 30.37
CA CYS A 213 -7.35 12.59 29.67
C CYS A 213 -8.71 12.90 29.04
N LEU A 214 -9.37 11.91 28.44
CA LEU A 214 -10.71 12.06 27.87
C LEU A 214 -11.78 12.31 28.95
N GLU A 215 -11.66 11.66 30.10
CA GLU A 215 -12.54 11.90 31.25
C GLU A 215 -12.37 13.32 31.83
N ILE A 216 -11.14 13.87 31.84
CA ILE A 216 -10.88 15.26 32.24
C ILE A 216 -11.57 16.27 31.31
N ILE A 217 -11.74 15.93 30.03
CA ILE A 217 -12.34 16.78 28.99
C ILE A 217 -13.88 16.59 28.89
N GLY A 218 -14.49 15.77 29.74
CA GLY A 218 -15.90 15.34 29.67
C GLY A 218 -16.95 16.41 29.26
N PRO A 219 -18.15 15.98 28.80
CA PRO A 219 -19.06 16.78 27.99
C PRO A 219 -19.34 18.17 28.57
N VAL A 220 -19.24 19.17 27.69
CA VAL A 220 -19.44 20.59 28.00
C VAL A 220 -20.94 20.87 28.04
N ASP A 221 -21.59 20.48 29.14
CA ASP A 221 -22.93 20.96 29.45
C ASP A 221 -22.88 21.96 30.60
N ASP A 222 -23.19 23.21 30.25
CA ASP A 222 -23.51 24.34 31.13
C ASP A 222 -22.45 24.73 32.18
N ARG A 223 -21.19 24.95 31.75
CA ARG A 223 -20.06 25.28 32.66
C ARG A 223 -19.37 26.61 32.34
N SER A 224 -18.84 27.25 33.38
CA SER A 224 -18.13 28.53 33.27
C SER A 224 -16.84 28.40 32.45
N SER A 225 -16.57 29.40 31.60
CA SER A 225 -15.41 29.43 30.68
C SER A 225 -14.07 29.17 31.39
N GLY A 226 -13.90 29.66 32.63
CA GLY A 226 -12.69 29.45 33.43
C GLY A 226 -12.43 27.99 33.80
N GLU A 227 -13.47 27.21 34.07
CA GLU A 227 -13.32 25.79 34.40
C GLU A 227 -12.96 24.93 33.18
N VAL A 228 -13.46 25.31 31.99
CA VAL A 228 -13.10 24.63 30.74
C VAL A 228 -11.61 24.83 30.44
N VAL A 229 -11.11 26.05 30.63
CA VAL A 229 -9.68 26.37 30.43
C VAL A 229 -8.79 25.57 31.37
N GLU A 230 -9.14 25.47 32.66
CA GLU A 230 -8.34 24.68 33.62
C GLU A 230 -8.38 23.17 33.34
N ARG A 231 -9.50 22.62 32.85
CA ARG A 231 -9.58 21.22 32.41
C ARG A 231 -8.72 20.96 31.18
N VAL A 232 -8.77 21.83 30.18
CA VAL A 232 -7.91 21.73 28.98
C VAL A 232 -6.43 21.85 29.37
N LYS A 233 -6.08 22.72 30.31
CA LYS A 233 -4.72 22.85 30.85
C LYS A 233 -4.28 21.59 31.59
N SER A 234 -5.17 20.99 32.37
CA SER A 234 -4.92 19.73 33.09
C SER A 234 -4.76 18.53 32.14
N ALA A 235 -5.62 18.43 31.13
CA ALA A 235 -5.55 17.39 30.11
C ALA A 235 -4.29 17.54 29.23
N SER A 236 -3.96 18.75 28.79
CA SER A 236 -2.73 19.02 28.04
C SER A 236 -1.46 18.76 28.86
N ALA A 237 -1.46 19.06 30.16
CA ALA A 237 -0.35 18.68 31.05
C ALA A 237 -0.22 17.16 31.20
N SER A 238 -1.34 16.43 31.22
CA SER A 238 -1.33 14.96 31.29
C SER A 238 -0.88 14.34 29.97
N LEU A 239 -1.32 14.85 28.83
CA LEU A 239 -0.81 14.44 27.51
C LEU A 239 0.68 14.75 27.34
N ARG A 240 1.16 15.91 27.80
CA ARG A 240 2.60 16.21 27.83
C ARG A 240 3.38 15.20 28.66
N ARG A 241 2.81 14.74 29.79
CA ARG A 241 3.43 13.70 30.62
C ARG A 241 3.48 12.35 29.93
N VAL A 242 2.43 11.99 29.19
CA VAL A 242 2.39 10.78 28.35
C VAL A 242 3.48 10.86 27.28
N LEU A 243 3.60 12.00 26.59
CA LEU A 243 4.61 12.24 25.55
C LEU A 243 6.06 12.25 26.07
N LEU A 244 6.27 12.65 27.34
CA LEU A 244 7.57 12.62 28.01
C LEU A 244 7.85 11.29 28.74
N SER A 245 6.96 10.30 28.61
CA SER A 245 7.14 8.98 29.19
C SER A 245 8.32 8.26 28.53
N PRO A 246 9.06 7.39 29.26
CA PRO A 246 10.11 6.56 28.67
C PRO A 246 9.64 5.74 27.45
N LEU A 247 8.33 5.51 27.34
CA LEU A 247 7.67 4.85 26.19
C LEU A 247 7.84 5.61 24.86
N PHE A 248 8.13 6.91 24.91
CA PHE A 248 8.36 7.76 23.74
C PHE A 248 9.76 8.38 23.74
N SER A 249 10.67 7.86 24.58
CA SER A 249 12.04 8.39 24.69
C SER A 249 12.82 8.29 23.36
N GLU A 250 12.45 7.36 22.48
CA GLU A 250 12.99 7.22 21.13
C GLU A 250 12.62 8.40 20.19
N PHE A 251 11.60 9.18 20.55
CA PHE A 251 11.17 10.39 19.83
C PHE A 251 11.58 11.69 20.55
N SER A 252 12.28 11.59 21.69
CA SER A 252 12.67 12.75 22.50
C SER A 252 14.00 13.33 22.00
N ASP A 253 13.89 14.38 21.18
CA ASP A 253 14.99 15.17 20.64
C ASP A 253 15.73 15.98 21.74
N ASN A 254 16.94 15.54 22.09
CA ASN A 254 17.99 16.37 22.72
C ASN A 254 19.42 15.85 22.39
N GLY A 255 19.54 14.91 21.46
CA GLY A 255 20.79 14.61 20.76
C GLY A 255 20.63 15.11 19.33
N PRO A 256 21.72 15.46 18.61
CA PRO A 256 21.59 15.78 17.20
C PRO A 256 20.89 14.60 16.53
N VAL A 257 19.67 14.82 16.04
CA VAL A 257 18.96 13.87 15.18
C VAL A 257 19.99 13.40 14.17
N ASP A 258 20.33 12.11 14.22
CA ASP A 258 21.20 11.51 13.23
C ASP A 258 20.38 11.54 11.93
N LEU A 259 20.56 12.62 11.15
CA LEU A 259 19.92 12.88 9.87
C LEU A 259 20.20 11.78 8.84
N MET A 260 20.86 10.69 9.23
CA MET A 260 21.23 9.54 8.42
C MET A 260 20.17 8.42 8.43
N ASP A 261 19.35 8.28 9.47
CA ASP A 261 18.41 7.14 9.59
C ASP A 261 17.08 7.36 8.83
N GLU A 262 16.56 8.59 8.77
CA GLU A 262 15.42 8.94 7.90
C GLU A 262 15.79 8.76 6.42
N ASP A 263 17.01 9.13 6.03
CA ASP A 263 17.54 8.92 4.68
C ASP A 263 17.71 7.42 4.39
N ALA A 264 18.10 6.59 5.37
CA ALA A 264 18.23 5.16 5.16
C ALA A 264 16.88 4.49 4.82
N ILE A 265 15.80 4.80 5.54
CA ILE A 265 14.46 4.24 5.25
C ILE A 265 13.89 4.82 3.95
N SER A 266 14.15 6.10 3.66
CA SER A 266 13.75 6.74 2.40
C SER A 266 14.51 6.16 1.19
N ASN A 267 15.77 5.75 1.36
CA ASN A 267 16.57 5.10 0.31
C ASN A 267 16.18 3.63 0.07
N LEU A 268 15.65 2.94 1.09
CA LEU A 268 15.21 1.55 0.97
C LEU A 268 13.79 1.41 0.40
N SER A 269 12.99 2.47 0.47
CA SER A 269 11.62 2.48 -0.03
C SER A 269 11.54 3.02 -1.45
N MET A 270 10.55 2.55 -2.21
CA MET A 270 10.27 3.07 -3.54
C MET A 270 9.12 4.07 -3.47
N ARG A 271 9.29 5.24 -4.08
CA ARG A 271 8.29 6.30 -4.12
C ARG A 271 7.65 6.42 -5.50
N VAL A 272 6.32 6.40 -5.54
CA VAL A 272 5.51 6.67 -6.73
C VAL A 272 4.84 8.03 -6.55
N LYS A 273 5.31 9.03 -7.29
CA LYS A 273 4.78 10.40 -7.22
C LYS A 273 3.43 10.51 -7.93
N ILE A 274 2.47 11.16 -7.28
CA ILE A 274 1.15 11.49 -7.82
C ILE A 274 1.03 13.01 -7.93
N ASN A 275 0.77 13.47 -9.15
CA ASN A 275 0.39 14.85 -9.43
C ASN A 275 -1.06 14.88 -9.93
N LEU A 276 -1.88 15.72 -9.31
CA LEU A 276 -3.26 15.96 -9.72
C LEU A 276 -3.46 17.44 -10.00
N THR A 277 -3.90 17.76 -11.21
CA THR A 277 -4.39 19.10 -11.54
C THR A 277 -5.90 19.15 -11.40
N VAL A 278 -6.38 19.94 -10.43
CA VAL A 278 -7.81 20.24 -10.26
C VAL A 278 -8.16 21.47 -11.08
N TRP A 279 -9.08 21.32 -12.03
CA TRP A 279 -9.52 22.38 -12.93
C TRP A 279 -10.50 23.32 -12.23
N ASP A 280 -10.51 24.58 -12.65
CA ASP A 280 -11.52 25.55 -12.21
C ASP A 280 -12.86 25.36 -12.94
N PHE A 281 -13.38 24.14 -12.83
CA PHE A 281 -14.67 23.72 -13.36
C PHE A 281 -15.27 22.72 -12.39
N VAL A 282 -16.56 22.87 -12.07
CA VAL A 282 -17.29 21.93 -11.22
C VAL A 282 -18.18 21.10 -12.13
N LEU A 283 -17.97 19.79 -12.16
CA LEU A 283 -18.88 18.89 -12.86
C LEU A 283 -20.25 18.95 -12.17
N PRO A 284 -21.33 19.22 -12.93
CA PRO A 284 -22.66 19.25 -12.37
C PRO A 284 -22.98 17.86 -11.81
N THR A 285 -23.59 17.82 -10.63
CA THR A 285 -24.13 16.57 -10.10
C THR A 285 -25.25 16.14 -11.03
N THR A 286 -25.00 15.13 -11.86
CA THR A 286 -26.08 14.46 -12.58
C THR A 286 -26.96 13.79 -11.54
N PRO A 287 -28.28 14.05 -11.51
CA PRO A 287 -29.18 13.26 -10.68
C PRO A 287 -29.07 11.81 -11.17
N SER A 288 -28.33 11.00 -10.43
CA SER A 288 -28.32 9.56 -10.67
C SER A 288 -29.68 9.04 -10.26
N LEU A 289 -30.36 8.36 -11.18
CA LEU A 289 -31.39 7.43 -10.76
C LEU A 289 -30.72 6.46 -9.78
N PRO A 290 -31.32 6.13 -8.62
CA PRO A 290 -30.85 5.00 -7.84
C PRO A 290 -30.88 3.80 -8.80
N ALA A 291 -29.70 3.38 -9.24
CA ALA A 291 -29.57 2.16 -10.02
C ALA A 291 -29.93 1.06 -9.03
N VAL A 292 -31.15 0.53 -9.17
CA VAL A 292 -31.54 -0.71 -8.51
C VAL A 292 -30.74 -1.81 -9.19
N PHE A 293 -29.50 -1.99 -8.73
CA PHE A 293 -28.79 -3.22 -9.01
C PHE A 293 -29.52 -4.30 -8.22
N GLY A 294 -30.23 -5.19 -8.93
CA GLY A 294 -30.78 -6.39 -8.32
C GLY A 294 -29.64 -7.28 -7.86
N VAL A 295 -29.14 -7.06 -6.65
CA VAL A 295 -28.25 -8.02 -5.99
C VAL A 295 -29.14 -9.18 -5.55
N SER A 296 -29.13 -10.26 -6.33
CA SER A 296 -29.78 -11.50 -5.91
C SER A 296 -28.89 -12.12 -4.84
N LEU A 297 -29.16 -11.79 -3.58
CA LEU A 297 -28.61 -12.55 -2.45
C LEU A 297 -29.30 -13.92 -2.49
N ASN A 298 -28.54 -14.99 -2.71
CA ASN A 298 -29.04 -16.33 -2.45
C ASN A 298 -29.29 -16.45 -0.95
N GLU A 299 -30.54 -16.24 -0.52
CA GLU A 299 -31.02 -16.71 0.77
C GLU A 299 -31.13 -18.25 0.73
N GLU A 300 -29.99 -18.92 0.88
CA GLU A 300 -29.92 -20.27 1.40
C GLU A 300 -29.13 -20.25 2.71
N ILE A 301 -29.73 -19.71 3.77
CA ILE A 301 -29.40 -20.09 5.14
C ILE A 301 -30.73 -20.36 5.87
N GLU A 302 -31.05 -21.66 5.89
CA GLU A 302 -31.93 -22.42 6.78
C GLU A 302 -32.91 -21.66 7.70
N LEU A 303 -34.18 -21.75 7.31
CA LEU A 303 -35.28 -22.00 8.25
C LEU A 303 -35.02 -23.31 9.01
N SER A 304 -34.53 -23.24 10.26
CA SER A 304 -35.06 -24.03 11.39
C SER A 304 -34.18 -23.94 12.64
N VAL A 305 -34.62 -23.19 13.65
CA VAL A 305 -34.81 -23.74 15.01
C VAL A 305 -36.05 -23.08 15.60
N TYR A 306 -37.07 -23.90 15.83
CA TYR A 306 -38.30 -23.56 16.57
C TYR A 306 -38.03 -23.49 18.08
N HIS A 307 -38.82 -22.62 18.72
CA HIS A 307 -39.10 -22.44 20.16
C HIS A 307 -38.10 -21.67 21.03
#